data_AF-A0A1W6KU21-F1
#
_entry.id   AF-A0A1W6KU21-F1
#
_cell.length_a   1.000
_cell.length_b   1.000
_cell.length_c   1.000
_cell.angle_alpha   90.00
_cell.angle_beta   90.00
_cell.angle_gamma   90.00
#
_symmetry.space_group_name_H-M   'P 1'
#
loop_
_entity.id
_entity.type
_entity.pdbx_description
1 polymer ?
#
loop_
_entity_poly.entity_id
_entity_poly.type
_entity_poly.pdbx_seq_one_letter_code
_entity_poly.pdbx_strand_id
1 'polypeptide(L)'
;MASDLTITNHHVALLGETLCRSDGLEHAAYVLFGTSRIGKDPFDHEPRLRLLVKEVLPVLDEEITSADHQHISWSTKRFVELLARADREGLQLGIAHSHPGGPSNFSGQDDRNEAELVRLARNRNGDEAVMPSLLFVRGRLVGGRVWLTPATVTDLSYARTIGGNWTTTFFAEPERGHAPALVRQELALGAGFTTQIGHLRVGVVGAGGTGSPMLQQLPRMGVKHITVFDPDRVEHSNLNRLYGATWQDAEEGVKKVEVAKREIERMGLGTQVMTFDSWIGSAECRDALKSMDLIFGCTDDHDGRLLLNRLAYYYLIPVIDVGLSLRVAERHGISCLEADGRVTVVEPGNSCLVCRRIVNAGVAAEEALRRTDPEEFERRKAEAYVRGEGNPSPAVISFTTSVATMAVEELIQRVNRFRGAEGDVANRVRKFHLLEDFHPGAKKEPCRICGSDRAHGAGDVQPFLGRAG
;
A
#
# COMPACT_ATOMS: atom_id res chain seq x y z
N MET A 1 14.01 7.84 15.19
CA MET A 1 13.49 7.53 13.83
C MET A 1 12.03 7.17 13.98
N ALA A 2 11.12 7.86 13.29
CA ALA A 2 9.69 7.52 13.36
C ALA A 2 9.47 6.10 12.85
N SER A 3 8.62 5.32 13.53
CA SER A 3 8.42 3.90 13.21
C SER A 3 6.94 3.51 13.18
N ASP A 4 6.56 2.70 12.21
CA ASP A 4 5.19 2.21 12.03
C ASP A 4 5.15 0.74 11.60
N LEU A 5 3.97 0.12 11.72
CA LEU A 5 3.73 -1.27 11.36
C LEU A 5 2.70 -1.38 10.24
N THR A 6 2.91 -2.34 9.34
CA THR A 6 1.85 -2.86 8.47
C THR A 6 1.70 -4.37 8.67
N ILE A 7 0.47 -4.80 8.94
CA ILE A 7 0.08 -6.18 9.23
C ILE A 7 -1.16 -6.54 8.41
N THR A 8 -1.36 -7.81 8.06
CA THR A 8 -2.57 -8.25 7.34
C THR A 8 -3.65 -8.69 8.34
N ASN A 9 -4.93 -8.63 7.95
CA ASN A 9 -6.04 -9.17 8.75
C ASN A 9 -5.82 -10.64 9.11
N HIS A 10 -5.23 -11.43 8.19
CA HIS A 10 -4.85 -12.82 8.45
C HIS A 10 -3.85 -12.94 9.60
N HIS A 11 -2.79 -12.13 9.60
CA HIS A 11 -1.79 -12.14 10.67
C HIS A 11 -2.35 -11.62 12.00
N VAL A 12 -3.22 -10.60 11.98
CA VAL A 12 -3.90 -10.10 13.19
C VAL A 12 -4.78 -11.20 13.80
N ALA A 13 -5.58 -11.89 12.98
CA ALA A 13 -6.44 -12.97 13.45
C ALA A 13 -5.61 -14.12 14.04
N LEU A 14 -4.56 -14.55 13.33
CA LEU A 14 -3.67 -15.62 13.80
C LEU A 14 -2.99 -15.27 15.13
N LEU A 15 -2.48 -14.04 15.28
CA LEU A 15 -1.90 -13.58 16.54
C LEU A 15 -2.94 -13.47 17.64
N GLY A 16 -4.15 -12.99 17.33
CA GLY A 16 -5.26 -12.93 18.30
C GLY A 16 -5.61 -14.31 18.84
N GLU A 17 -5.76 -15.31 17.97
CA GLU A 17 -6.05 -16.69 18.34
C GLU A 17 -4.90 -17.37 19.08
N THR A 18 -3.66 -17.15 18.64
CA THR A 18 -2.46 -17.76 19.23
C THR A 18 -2.18 -17.19 20.62
N LEU A 19 -2.29 -15.86 20.77
CA LEU A 19 -1.84 -15.17 21.98
C LEU A 19 -2.93 -15.05 23.05
N CYS A 20 -4.21 -14.93 22.68
CA CYS A 20 -5.29 -14.69 23.63
C CYS A 20 -6.16 -15.94 23.81
N ARG A 21 -5.54 -16.99 24.37
CA ARG A 21 -6.20 -18.28 24.66
C ARG A 21 -7.13 -18.16 25.88
N SER A 22 -8.07 -19.09 25.99
CA SER A 22 -9.07 -19.12 27.08
C SER A 22 -8.52 -19.56 28.44
N ASP A 23 -7.25 -19.97 28.50
CA ASP A 23 -6.56 -20.36 29.75
C ASP A 23 -6.17 -19.17 30.63
N GLY A 24 -6.22 -17.95 30.10
CA GLY A 24 -5.87 -16.73 30.83
C GLY A 24 -4.38 -16.59 31.15
N LEU A 25 -3.53 -17.38 30.50
CA LEU A 25 -2.07 -17.31 30.61
C LEU A 25 -1.51 -16.39 29.52
N GLU A 26 -0.34 -15.79 29.79
CA GLU A 26 0.40 -15.10 28.75
C GLU A 26 0.95 -16.11 27.74
N HIS A 27 0.84 -15.76 26.46
CA HIS A 27 1.38 -16.54 25.35
C HIS A 27 2.26 -15.65 24.48
N ALA A 28 3.16 -16.28 23.73
CA ALA A 28 4.10 -15.59 22.86
C ALA A 28 4.13 -16.21 21.46
N ALA A 29 4.51 -15.40 20.48
CA ALA A 29 4.80 -15.83 19.12
C ALA A 29 6.06 -15.12 18.63
N TYR A 30 6.85 -15.83 17.83
CA TYR A 30 7.88 -15.20 17.03
C TYR A 30 7.22 -14.60 15.78
N VAL A 31 7.75 -13.46 15.32
CA VAL A 31 7.26 -12.81 14.12
C VAL A 31 8.44 -12.42 13.25
N LEU A 32 8.39 -12.81 11.98
CA LEU A 32 9.36 -12.38 10.97
C LEU A 32 8.84 -11.11 10.30
N PHE A 33 9.71 -10.11 10.19
CA PHE A 33 9.40 -8.81 9.62
C PHE A 33 10.28 -8.51 8.42
N GLY A 34 9.68 -8.12 7.31
CA GLY A 34 10.38 -7.30 6.33
C GLY A 34 10.49 -5.87 6.85
N THR A 35 11.45 -5.11 6.30
CA THR A 35 11.65 -3.70 6.65
C THR A 35 11.55 -2.80 5.44
N SER A 36 10.97 -1.63 5.62
CA SER A 36 10.97 -0.54 4.65
C SER A 36 11.61 0.67 5.30
N ARG A 37 12.88 0.92 4.96
CA ARG A 37 13.68 2.05 5.46
C ARG A 37 13.55 3.22 4.51
N ILE A 38 12.80 4.24 4.90
CA ILE A 38 12.60 5.46 4.12
C ILE A 38 13.66 6.45 4.58
N GLY A 39 14.58 6.82 3.70
CA GLY A 39 15.69 7.71 4.03
C GLY A 39 15.23 9.16 4.18
N LYS A 40 14.35 9.61 3.27
CA LYS A 40 13.76 10.94 3.31
C LYS A 40 12.27 10.89 3.02
N ASP A 41 11.46 11.12 4.04
CA ASP A 41 10.03 11.24 3.86
C ASP A 41 9.66 12.45 2.98
N PRO A 42 8.68 12.33 2.06
CA PRO A 42 8.31 13.47 1.23
C PRO A 42 7.60 14.58 2.00
N PHE A 43 6.98 14.32 3.16
CA PHE A 43 6.19 15.33 3.87
C PHE A 43 6.94 16.02 5.00
N ASP A 44 7.69 15.26 5.80
CA ASP A 44 8.42 15.77 6.98
C ASP A 44 9.95 15.73 6.81
N HIS A 45 10.46 15.08 5.76
CA HIS A 45 11.89 14.94 5.45
C HIS A 45 12.71 14.18 6.50
N GLU A 46 12.05 13.54 7.46
CA GLU A 46 12.71 12.72 8.48
C GLU A 46 12.82 11.26 8.01
N PRO A 47 13.81 10.51 8.52
CA PRO A 47 13.91 9.09 8.24
C PRO A 47 12.82 8.30 8.97
N ARG A 48 12.29 7.28 8.29
CA ARG A 48 11.19 6.44 8.81
C ARG A 48 11.49 4.95 8.62
N LEU A 49 11.11 4.14 9.62
CA LEU A 49 11.15 2.69 9.53
C LEU A 49 9.73 2.13 9.55
N ARG A 50 9.33 1.46 8.47
CA ARG A 50 8.09 0.68 8.46
C ARG A 50 8.41 -0.81 8.57
N LEU A 51 7.85 -1.44 9.59
CA LEU A 51 7.90 -2.89 9.79
C LEU A 51 6.75 -3.55 9.04
N LEU A 52 7.03 -4.69 8.40
CA LEU A 52 6.07 -5.42 7.57
C LEU A 52 5.95 -6.84 8.10
N VAL A 53 4.80 -7.21 8.67
CA VAL A 53 4.62 -8.59 9.17
C VAL A 53 4.59 -9.55 8.00
N LYS A 54 5.62 -10.39 7.92
CA LYS A 54 5.79 -11.39 6.87
C LYS A 54 5.22 -12.73 7.27
N GLU A 55 5.53 -13.18 8.48
CA GLU A 55 5.14 -14.51 8.97
C GLU A 55 5.03 -14.50 10.48
N VAL A 56 4.04 -15.24 10.99
CA VAL A 56 3.80 -15.45 12.42
C VAL A 56 4.08 -16.91 12.74
N LEU A 57 4.88 -17.12 13.79
CA LEU A 57 5.38 -18.42 14.20
C LEU A 57 5.06 -18.62 15.69
N PRO A 58 3.95 -19.30 16.04
CA PRO A 58 3.59 -19.58 17.43
C PRO A 58 4.75 -20.23 18.20
N VAL A 59 4.97 -19.80 19.45
CA VAL A 59 5.80 -20.56 20.40
C VAL A 59 4.99 -21.80 20.79
N LEU A 60 5.62 -22.98 20.69
CA LEU A 60 4.93 -24.23 21.01
C LEU A 60 4.89 -24.43 22.53
N ASP A 61 3.85 -25.10 23.04
CA ASP A 61 3.69 -25.37 24.48
C ASP A 61 4.90 -26.11 25.08
N GLU A 62 5.57 -26.95 24.27
CA GLU A 62 6.79 -27.69 24.63
C GLU A 62 8.04 -26.81 24.81
N GLU A 63 8.03 -25.61 24.25
CA GLU A 63 9.14 -24.65 24.33
C GLU A 63 9.02 -23.74 25.56
N ILE A 64 7.82 -23.63 26.13
CA ILE A 64 7.52 -22.80 27.29
C ILE A 64 8.11 -23.44 28.55
N THR A 65 9.04 -22.74 29.19
CA THR A 65 9.66 -23.19 30.45
C THR A 65 8.81 -22.81 31.65
N SER A 66 8.11 -21.68 31.58
CA SER A 66 7.15 -21.22 32.61
C SER A 66 6.21 -20.17 32.01
N ALA A 67 4.93 -20.21 32.35
CA ALA A 67 3.96 -19.17 32.02
C ALA A 67 2.96 -18.99 33.17
N ASP A 68 2.62 -17.74 33.47
CA ASP A 68 1.58 -17.34 34.41
C ASP A 68 0.74 -16.18 33.82
N HIS A 69 -0.04 -15.50 34.65
CA HIS A 69 -0.93 -14.41 34.23
C HIS A 69 -0.22 -13.06 34.00
N GLN A 70 1.07 -12.97 34.31
CA GLN A 70 1.91 -11.76 34.29
C GLN A 70 3.25 -11.99 33.59
N HIS A 71 3.61 -13.23 33.25
CA HIS A 71 4.91 -13.57 32.69
C HIS A 71 4.90 -14.85 31.88
N ILE A 72 5.74 -14.89 30.83
CA ILE A 72 6.07 -16.09 30.06
C ILE A 72 7.59 -16.19 29.81
N SER A 73 8.14 -17.41 29.86
CA SER A 73 9.52 -17.74 29.48
C SER A 73 9.55 -19.01 28.65
N TRP A 74 10.43 -19.03 27.65
CA TRP A 74 10.59 -20.15 26.74
C TRP A 74 12.04 -20.30 26.27
N SER A 75 12.36 -21.45 25.68
CA SER A 75 13.71 -21.77 25.22
C SER A 75 14.21 -20.83 24.11
N THR A 76 15.41 -20.26 24.29
CA THR A 76 16.06 -19.40 23.30
C THR A 76 16.65 -20.16 22.11
N LYS A 77 16.62 -21.49 22.11
CA LYS A 77 17.17 -22.31 21.01
C LYS A 77 16.50 -21.98 19.67
N ARG A 78 15.15 -22.01 19.63
CA ARG A 78 14.40 -21.69 18.41
C ARG A 78 14.57 -20.23 18.00
N PHE A 79 14.73 -19.31 18.96
CA PHE A 79 15.04 -17.91 18.65
C PHE A 79 16.35 -17.79 17.86
N VAL A 80 17.43 -18.49 18.27
CA VAL A 80 18.70 -18.48 17.53
C VAL A 80 18.57 -19.11 16.14
N GLU A 81 17.80 -20.20 16.00
CA GLU A 81 17.51 -20.82 14.70
C GLU A 81 16.74 -19.87 13.78
N LEU A 82 15.76 -19.15 14.32
CA LEU A 82 14.98 -18.17 13.59
C LEU A 82 15.79 -16.92 13.25
N LEU A 83 16.73 -16.49 14.09
CA LEU A 83 17.68 -15.42 13.74
C LEU A 83 18.52 -15.83 12.53
N ALA A 84 18.98 -17.08 12.49
CA ALA A 84 19.70 -17.61 11.33
C ALA A 84 18.85 -17.61 10.05
N ARG A 85 17.55 -17.92 10.18
CA ARG A 85 16.60 -17.86 9.06
C ARG A 85 16.37 -16.41 8.61
N ALA A 86 16.12 -15.52 9.55
CA ALA A 86 15.88 -14.11 9.30
C ALA A 86 17.05 -13.48 8.53
N ASP A 87 18.29 -13.74 8.96
CA ASP A 87 19.51 -13.28 8.28
C ASP A 87 19.59 -13.75 6.82
N ARG A 88 19.40 -15.06 6.57
CA ARG A 88 19.40 -15.63 5.21
C ARG A 88 18.33 -15.05 4.29
N GLU A 89 17.19 -14.66 4.86
CA GLU A 89 16.05 -14.14 4.10
C GLU A 89 16.02 -12.60 4.04
N GLY A 90 16.95 -11.91 4.70
CA GLY A 90 16.98 -10.44 4.77
C GLY A 90 15.87 -9.85 5.65
N LEU A 91 15.43 -10.58 6.67
CA LEU A 91 14.33 -10.24 7.56
C LEU A 91 14.83 -9.89 8.96
N GLN A 92 13.95 -9.29 9.75
CA GLN A 92 14.14 -9.07 11.18
C GLN A 92 13.29 -10.05 11.98
N LEU A 93 13.82 -10.55 13.08
CA LEU A 93 13.07 -11.37 14.03
C LEU A 93 12.58 -10.47 15.16
N GLY A 94 11.29 -10.59 15.48
CA GLY A 94 10.71 -9.97 16.66
C GLY A 94 9.78 -10.94 17.38
N ILE A 95 9.08 -10.39 18.38
CA ILE A 95 8.15 -11.14 19.21
C ILE A 95 6.79 -10.46 19.25
N ALA A 96 5.76 -11.23 19.56
CA ALA A 96 4.47 -10.74 19.97
C ALA A 96 4.03 -11.51 21.22
N HIS A 97 3.49 -10.82 22.22
CA HIS A 97 2.97 -11.45 23.44
C HIS A 97 1.64 -10.83 23.87
N SER A 98 0.95 -11.49 24.79
CA SER A 98 -0.34 -11.03 25.30
C SER A 98 -0.33 -10.75 26.80
N HIS A 99 -1.15 -9.78 27.22
CA HIS A 99 -1.61 -9.63 28.60
C HIS A 99 -3.11 -9.95 28.67
N PRO A 100 -3.53 -11.17 29.03
CA PRO A 100 -4.94 -11.62 28.97
C PRO A 100 -5.89 -10.84 29.89
N GLY A 101 -5.37 -10.31 31.01
CA GLY A 101 -6.10 -9.46 31.95
C GLY A 101 -5.27 -8.28 32.49
N GLY A 102 -4.07 -8.08 31.94
CA GLY A 102 -3.11 -7.07 32.38
C GLY A 102 -3.28 -5.71 31.70
N PRO A 103 -2.34 -4.79 31.95
CA PRO A 103 -2.41 -3.44 31.43
C PRO A 103 -2.06 -3.41 29.92
N SER A 104 -2.47 -2.34 29.24
CA SER A 104 -2.26 -2.15 27.79
C SER A 104 -0.89 -1.55 27.44
N ASN A 105 0.08 -1.64 28.34
CA ASN A 105 1.44 -1.15 28.17
C ASN A 105 2.45 -2.26 28.49
N PHE A 106 3.66 -2.11 27.93
CA PHE A 106 4.79 -2.97 28.27
C PHE A 106 5.20 -2.77 29.74
N SER A 107 5.61 -3.85 30.39
CA SER A 107 6.10 -3.88 31.76
C SER A 107 7.63 -3.71 31.81
N GLY A 108 8.16 -3.36 32.98
CA GLY A 108 9.61 -3.31 33.18
C GLY A 108 10.31 -4.67 33.08
N GLN A 109 9.56 -5.78 33.18
CA GLN A 109 10.11 -7.11 32.92
C GLN A 109 10.29 -7.33 31.41
N ASP A 110 9.33 -6.88 30.60
CA ASP A 110 9.41 -6.93 29.14
C ASP A 110 10.63 -6.15 28.66
N ASP A 111 10.88 -4.97 29.24
CA ASP A 111 12.06 -4.17 28.91
C ASP A 111 13.38 -4.94 29.10
N ARG A 112 13.51 -5.69 30.20
CA ARG A 112 14.71 -6.48 30.48
C ARG A 112 14.85 -7.66 29.53
N ASN A 113 13.78 -8.43 29.35
CA ASN A 113 13.77 -9.61 28.49
C ASN A 113 14.06 -9.22 27.04
N GLU A 114 13.40 -8.17 26.53
CA GLU A 114 13.56 -7.70 25.16
C GLU A 114 14.94 -7.09 24.91
N ALA A 115 15.53 -6.40 25.89
CA ALA A 115 16.90 -5.89 25.81
C ALA A 115 17.95 -7.02 25.67
N GLU A 116 17.73 -8.17 26.32
CA GLU A 116 18.58 -9.35 26.15
C GLU A 116 18.41 -10.00 24.76
N LEU A 117 17.17 -10.11 24.29
CA LEU A 117 16.88 -10.68 22.97
C LEU A 117 17.46 -9.83 21.83
N VAL A 118 17.33 -8.50 21.87
CA VAL A 118 17.95 -7.62 20.86
C VAL A 118 19.48 -7.67 20.92
N ARG A 119 20.08 -7.83 22.12
CA ARG A 119 21.53 -8.04 22.26
C ARG A 119 21.96 -9.31 21.53
N LEU A 120 21.23 -10.40 21.72
CA LEU A 120 21.49 -11.67 21.04
C LEU A 120 21.33 -11.55 19.52
N ALA A 121 20.26 -10.88 19.06
CA ALA A 121 20.01 -10.62 17.66
C ALA A 121 21.17 -9.85 17.00
N ARG A 122 21.64 -8.76 17.62
CA ARG A 122 22.76 -7.95 17.12
C ARG A 122 24.08 -8.69 17.13
N ASN A 123 24.38 -9.41 18.21
CA ASN A 123 25.61 -10.22 18.30
C ASN A 123 25.71 -11.26 17.19
N ARG A 124 24.57 -11.79 16.73
CA ARG A 124 24.52 -12.83 15.69
C ARG A 124 24.39 -12.27 14.28
N ASN A 125 23.41 -11.38 14.07
CA ASN A 125 23.00 -10.89 12.75
C ASN A 125 23.60 -9.51 12.41
N GLY A 126 24.44 -8.96 13.29
CA GLY A 126 25.16 -7.70 13.08
C GLY A 126 24.47 -6.46 13.63
N ASP A 127 25.17 -5.32 13.53
CA ASP A 127 24.77 -4.07 14.16
C ASP A 127 23.54 -3.38 13.54
N GLU A 128 23.08 -3.83 12.39
CA GLU A 128 21.87 -3.32 11.75
C GLU A 128 20.60 -4.09 12.16
N ALA A 129 20.76 -5.18 12.91
CA ALA A 129 19.64 -5.97 13.41
C ALA A 129 18.82 -5.17 14.42
N VAL A 130 17.51 -5.16 14.21
CA VAL A 130 16.51 -4.55 15.09
C VAL A 130 15.54 -5.62 15.55
N MET A 131 14.91 -5.41 16.71
CA MET A 131 13.95 -6.37 17.26
C MET A 131 12.60 -5.71 17.53
N PRO A 132 11.59 -5.95 16.69
CA PRO A 132 10.21 -5.55 16.97
C PRO A 132 9.60 -6.33 18.13
N SER A 133 8.76 -5.67 18.92
CA SER A 133 7.89 -6.30 19.92
C SER A 133 6.46 -5.77 19.80
N LEU A 134 5.47 -6.67 19.76
CA LEU A 134 4.05 -6.35 19.65
C LEU A 134 3.30 -6.83 20.89
N LEU A 135 2.38 -6.00 21.38
CA LEU A 135 1.55 -6.30 22.55
C LEU A 135 0.09 -6.48 22.17
N PHE A 136 -0.48 -7.62 22.53
CA PHE A 136 -1.89 -7.93 22.36
C PHE A 136 -2.63 -7.97 23.70
N VAL A 137 -3.82 -7.38 23.74
CA VAL A 137 -4.71 -7.46 24.90
C VAL A 137 -6.11 -7.77 24.40
N ARG A 138 -6.72 -8.83 24.94
CA ARG A 138 -8.08 -9.28 24.57
C ARG A 138 -8.25 -9.44 23.05
N GLY A 139 -7.26 -10.05 22.40
CA GLY A 139 -7.24 -10.33 20.96
C GLY A 139 -7.01 -9.11 20.08
N ARG A 140 -6.66 -7.95 20.65
CA ARG A 140 -6.40 -6.71 19.90
C ARG A 140 -4.95 -6.30 20.05
N LEU A 141 -4.33 -5.86 18.95
CA LEU A 141 -3.04 -5.19 18.97
C LEU A 141 -3.22 -3.83 19.66
N VAL A 142 -2.56 -3.62 20.80
CA VAL A 142 -2.69 -2.40 21.63
C VAL A 142 -1.41 -1.59 21.72
N GLY A 143 -0.26 -2.19 21.39
CA GLY A 143 1.02 -1.51 21.40
C GLY A 143 2.03 -2.21 20.51
N GLY A 144 3.07 -1.47 20.15
CA GLY A 144 4.24 -2.03 19.50
C GLY A 144 5.42 -1.10 19.65
N ARG A 145 6.62 -1.68 19.67
CA ARG A 145 7.89 -0.96 19.77
C ARG A 145 8.97 -1.68 18.99
N VAL A 146 10.07 -0.98 18.71
CA VAL A 146 11.24 -1.56 18.05
C VAL A 146 12.50 -1.23 18.84
N TRP A 147 13.26 -2.27 19.16
CA TRP A 147 14.58 -2.14 19.79
C TRP A 147 15.64 -1.98 18.71
N LEU A 148 16.35 -0.86 18.77
CA LEU A 148 17.50 -0.59 17.90
C LEU A 148 18.79 -1.10 18.55
N THR A 149 18.89 -0.91 19.87
CA THR A 149 19.99 -1.43 20.69
C THR A 149 19.42 -1.90 22.04
N PRO A 150 20.17 -2.63 22.87
CA PRO A 150 19.74 -2.97 24.23
C PRO A 150 19.42 -1.75 25.13
N ALA A 151 19.85 -0.55 24.74
CA ALA A 151 19.61 0.69 25.48
C ALA A 151 18.70 1.69 24.72
N THR A 152 18.25 1.34 23.50
CA THR A 152 17.51 2.26 22.63
C THR A 152 16.31 1.56 22.04
N VAL A 153 15.13 1.99 22.49
CA VAL A 153 13.82 1.53 22.01
C VAL A 153 13.04 2.72 21.45
N THR A 154 12.19 2.46 20.47
CA THR A 154 11.27 3.45 19.90
C THR A 154 9.88 2.85 19.80
N ASP A 155 8.90 3.53 20.36
CA ASP A 155 7.50 3.12 20.24
C ASP A 155 7.00 3.35 18.82
N LEU A 156 6.18 2.42 18.34
CA LEU A 156 5.49 2.59 17.07
C LEU A 156 4.40 3.64 17.23
N SER A 157 4.23 4.50 16.24
CA SER A 157 3.18 5.53 16.30
C SER A 157 1.79 4.93 16.06
N TYR A 158 1.71 3.97 15.15
CA TYR A 158 0.48 3.29 14.75
C TYR A 158 0.79 1.97 14.04
N ALA A 159 -0.25 1.14 13.86
CA ALA A 159 -0.25 -0.03 13.01
C ALA A 159 -1.38 0.02 11.97
N ARG A 160 -1.05 -0.21 10.70
CA ARG A 160 -2.03 -0.39 9.63
C ARG A 160 -2.34 -1.86 9.43
N THR A 161 -3.62 -2.20 9.43
CA THR A 161 -4.11 -3.53 9.06
C THR A 161 -4.68 -3.49 7.64
N ILE A 162 -4.24 -4.42 6.78
CA ILE A 162 -4.68 -4.54 5.37
C ILE A 162 -5.24 -5.94 5.05
N GLY A 163 -5.70 -6.19 3.81
CA GLY A 163 -6.23 -7.49 3.38
C GLY A 163 -7.72 -7.62 3.66
N GLY A 164 -8.54 -6.96 2.82
CA GLY A 164 -9.98 -6.77 3.04
C GLY A 164 -10.26 -5.38 3.62
N ASN A 165 -10.85 -5.31 4.82
CA ASN A 165 -11.05 -4.03 5.48
C ASN A 165 -9.74 -3.48 6.03
N TRP A 166 -9.53 -2.18 5.84
CA TRP A 166 -8.35 -1.45 6.27
C TRP A 166 -8.65 -0.67 7.54
N THR A 167 -7.70 -0.68 8.47
CA THR A 167 -7.84 0.05 9.74
C THR A 167 -6.48 0.50 10.23
N THR A 168 -6.40 1.73 10.73
CA THR A 168 -5.24 2.24 11.46
C THR A 168 -5.52 2.17 12.95
N THR A 169 -4.73 1.40 13.66
CA THR A 169 -4.68 1.38 15.13
C THR A 169 -3.63 2.38 15.58
N PHE A 170 -4.07 3.45 16.24
CA PHE A 170 -3.19 4.46 16.82
C PHE A 170 -2.74 4.02 18.20
N PHE A 171 -1.44 4.08 18.48
CA PHE A 171 -0.88 3.76 19.81
C PHE A 171 -0.70 5.01 20.68
N ALA A 172 -0.64 6.19 20.06
CA ALA A 172 -0.78 7.49 20.71
C ALA A 172 -2.14 8.12 20.36
N GLU A 173 -2.61 9.09 21.15
CA GLU A 173 -3.83 9.82 20.79
C GLU A 173 -3.62 10.58 19.46
N PRO A 174 -4.44 10.34 18.43
CA PRO A 174 -4.33 11.07 17.18
C PRO A 174 -4.79 12.52 17.37
N GLU A 175 -4.22 13.45 16.61
CA GLU A 175 -4.70 14.83 16.58
C GLU A 175 -6.19 14.87 16.23
N ARG A 176 -6.98 15.45 17.12
CA ARG A 176 -8.42 15.67 16.93
C ARG A 176 -8.62 17.07 16.39
N GLY A 177 -9.14 17.17 15.16
CA GLY A 177 -9.35 18.45 14.50
C GLY A 177 -9.86 18.23 13.08
N HIS A 178 -11.16 18.44 12.90
CA HIS A 178 -11.82 18.25 11.62
C HIS A 178 -12.17 19.61 11.03
N ALA A 179 -11.84 19.80 9.76
CA ALA A 179 -12.28 20.98 9.03
C ALA A 179 -13.81 21.07 9.09
N PRO A 180 -14.41 22.26 9.33
CA PRO A 180 -15.87 22.43 9.32
C PRO A 180 -16.55 21.89 8.05
N ALA A 181 -15.81 21.86 6.93
CA ALA A 181 -16.24 21.30 5.66
C ALA A 181 -16.57 19.79 5.69
N LEU A 182 -16.04 19.02 6.65
CA LEU A 182 -16.17 17.56 6.72
C LEU A 182 -17.28 17.08 7.67
N VAL A 183 -17.96 17.98 8.38
CA VAL A 183 -18.98 17.62 9.38
C VAL A 183 -20.09 16.76 8.78
N ARG A 184 -20.61 17.12 7.60
CA ARG A 184 -21.66 16.33 6.93
C ARG A 184 -21.19 14.95 6.51
N GLN A 185 -19.93 14.81 6.12
CA GLN A 185 -19.34 13.53 5.76
C GLN A 185 -19.23 12.62 6.98
N GLU A 186 -18.78 13.15 8.12
CA GLU A 186 -18.65 12.35 9.35
C GLU A 186 -20.01 11.90 9.89
N LEU A 187 -21.09 12.68 9.70
CA LEU A 187 -22.44 12.22 10.00
C LEU A 187 -22.87 11.00 9.15
N ALA A 188 -22.44 10.94 7.90
CA ALA A 188 -22.79 9.83 6.99
C ALA A 188 -21.88 8.61 7.14
N LEU A 189 -20.58 8.83 7.36
CA LEU A 189 -19.54 7.80 7.41
C LEU A 189 -19.10 7.45 8.85
N GLY A 190 -19.77 8.00 9.86
CA GLY A 190 -19.51 7.68 11.26
C GLY A 190 -18.27 8.36 11.85
N ALA A 191 -18.29 8.47 13.17
CA ALA A 191 -17.22 9.09 13.95
C ALA A 191 -15.89 8.34 13.74
N GLY A 192 -14.83 9.10 13.48
CA GLY A 192 -13.48 8.56 13.31
C GLY A 192 -13.10 8.20 11.87
N PHE A 193 -14.04 8.16 10.92
CA PHE A 193 -13.71 7.98 9.49
C PHE A 193 -12.73 9.05 9.01
N THR A 194 -13.01 10.31 9.32
CA THR A 194 -12.14 11.43 8.94
C THR A 194 -10.77 11.36 9.63
N THR A 195 -10.68 10.87 10.87
CA THR A 195 -9.40 10.62 11.55
C THR A 195 -8.59 9.55 10.81
N GLN A 196 -9.24 8.44 10.43
CA GLN A 196 -8.61 7.36 9.67
C GLN A 196 -8.09 7.86 8.32
N ILE A 197 -8.95 8.50 7.52
CA ILE A 197 -8.61 9.01 6.19
C ILE A 197 -7.57 10.13 6.25
N GLY A 198 -7.68 11.04 7.21
CA GLY A 198 -6.75 12.17 7.34
C GLY A 198 -5.34 11.74 7.74
N HIS A 199 -5.19 10.58 8.36
CA HIS A 199 -3.88 10.02 8.65
C HIS A 199 -3.25 9.29 7.45
N LEU A 200 -4.04 8.82 6.49
CA LEU A 200 -3.50 8.10 5.32
C LEU A 200 -2.60 9.00 4.47
N ARG A 201 -1.43 8.47 4.13
CA ARG A 201 -0.57 9.00 3.06
C ARG A 201 -0.94 8.34 1.74
N VAL A 202 -1.49 9.11 0.79
CA VAL A 202 -2.06 8.57 -0.45
C VAL A 202 -1.19 8.95 -1.65
N GLY A 203 -0.73 7.94 -2.39
CA GLY A 203 -0.06 8.13 -3.68
C GLY A 203 -1.06 8.08 -4.83
N VAL A 204 -0.92 8.97 -5.82
CA VAL A 204 -1.67 8.92 -7.08
C VAL A 204 -0.66 8.87 -8.22
N VAL A 205 -0.63 7.74 -8.93
CA VAL A 205 0.26 7.52 -10.07
C VAL A 205 -0.51 7.74 -11.35
N GLY A 206 -0.17 8.79 -12.10
CA GLY A 206 -0.93 9.33 -13.21
C GLY A 206 -1.91 10.42 -12.74
N ALA A 207 -1.69 11.65 -13.20
CA ALA A 207 -2.49 12.85 -12.97
C ALA A 207 -3.40 13.19 -14.17
N GLY A 208 -3.52 12.28 -15.14
CA GLY A 208 -4.33 12.42 -16.35
C GLY A 208 -5.83 12.16 -16.14
N GLY A 209 -6.44 11.41 -17.06
CA GLY A 209 -7.90 11.29 -17.18
C GLY A 209 -8.61 10.75 -15.93
N THR A 210 -8.10 9.69 -15.31
CA THR A 210 -8.68 9.08 -14.09
C THR A 210 -8.05 9.62 -12.80
N GLY A 211 -6.79 10.06 -12.86
CA GLY A 211 -6.09 10.66 -11.73
C GLY A 211 -6.59 12.04 -11.36
N SER A 212 -6.77 12.94 -12.33
CA SER A 212 -7.24 14.31 -12.07
C SER A 212 -8.60 14.39 -11.34
N PRO A 213 -9.67 13.63 -11.69
CA PRO A 213 -10.90 13.64 -10.89
C PRO A 213 -10.72 13.01 -9.50
N MET A 214 -9.77 12.10 -9.32
CA MET A 214 -9.46 11.53 -8.01
C MET A 214 -8.79 12.55 -7.10
N LEU A 215 -7.86 13.35 -7.66
CA LEU A 215 -7.18 14.44 -6.97
C LEU A 215 -8.13 15.59 -6.59
N GLN A 216 -9.31 15.66 -7.21
CA GLN A 216 -10.41 16.53 -6.79
C GLN A 216 -11.21 15.97 -5.60
N GLN A 217 -11.31 14.63 -5.49
CA GLN A 217 -12.11 13.95 -4.48
C GLN A 217 -11.36 13.74 -3.16
N LEU A 218 -10.09 13.30 -3.22
CA LEU A 218 -9.32 12.90 -2.03
C LEU A 218 -9.16 14.02 -0.98
N PRO A 219 -8.76 15.27 -1.34
CA PRO A 219 -8.70 16.37 -0.37
C PRO A 219 -10.07 16.66 0.27
N ARG A 220 -11.14 16.59 -0.54
CA ARG A 220 -12.52 16.85 -0.10
C ARG A 220 -13.08 15.77 0.82
N MET A 221 -12.48 14.58 0.81
CA MET A 221 -12.75 13.52 1.76
C MET A 221 -11.95 13.64 3.06
N GLY A 222 -11.03 14.60 3.13
CA GLY A 222 -10.19 14.83 4.30
C GLY A 222 -8.84 14.13 4.25
N VAL A 223 -8.39 13.62 3.09
CA VAL A 223 -7.00 13.14 2.95
C VAL A 223 -6.06 14.33 3.10
N LYS A 224 -5.15 14.26 4.08
CA LYS A 224 -4.23 15.36 4.39
C LYS A 224 -2.88 15.27 3.67
N HIS A 225 -2.48 14.09 3.21
CA HIS A 225 -1.16 13.86 2.63
C HIS A 225 -1.29 13.15 1.27
N ILE A 226 -1.00 13.87 0.19
CA ILE A 226 -1.09 13.33 -1.18
C ILE A 226 0.26 13.46 -1.87
N THR A 227 0.75 12.40 -2.50
CA THR A 227 1.88 12.47 -3.44
C THR A 227 1.42 12.11 -4.85
N VAL A 228 1.73 12.94 -5.83
CA VAL A 228 1.35 12.77 -7.23
C VAL A 228 2.58 12.44 -8.07
N PHE A 229 2.51 11.38 -8.87
CA PHE A 229 3.57 10.94 -9.77
C PHE A 229 3.06 10.96 -11.21
N ASP A 230 3.59 11.83 -12.06
CA ASP A 230 3.25 11.85 -13.48
C ASP A 230 4.36 12.56 -14.28
N PRO A 231 5.04 11.87 -15.22
CA PRO A 231 6.12 12.46 -16.00
C PRO A 231 5.62 13.36 -17.14
N ASP A 232 4.32 13.37 -17.44
CA ASP A 232 3.80 14.01 -18.63
C ASP A 232 3.51 15.50 -18.43
N ARG A 233 3.38 16.18 -19.56
CA ARG A 233 2.94 17.56 -19.69
C ARG A 233 1.51 17.62 -20.22
N VAL A 234 0.85 18.75 -19.99
CA VAL A 234 -0.49 19.01 -20.51
C VAL A 234 -0.41 19.19 -22.03
N GLU A 235 -1.32 18.53 -22.73
CA GLU A 235 -1.55 18.72 -24.17
C GLU A 235 -2.98 19.20 -24.42
N HIS A 236 -3.22 19.83 -25.58
CA HIS A 236 -4.58 20.25 -25.98
C HIS A 236 -5.58 19.07 -25.98
N SER A 237 -5.13 17.88 -26.36
CA SER A 237 -5.91 16.65 -26.34
C SER A 237 -6.39 16.26 -24.93
N ASN A 238 -5.77 16.79 -23.88
CA ASN A 238 -6.08 16.48 -22.47
C ASN A 238 -7.17 17.39 -21.89
N LEU A 239 -7.38 18.58 -22.45
CA LEU A 239 -8.28 19.60 -21.90
C LEU A 239 -9.75 19.16 -21.81
N ASN A 240 -10.13 18.14 -22.57
CA ASN A 240 -11.47 17.57 -22.52
C ASN A 240 -11.77 16.75 -21.26
N ARG A 241 -10.76 16.42 -20.44
CA ARG A 241 -10.90 15.50 -19.28
C ARG A 241 -9.97 15.76 -18.11
N LEU A 242 -8.89 16.52 -18.28
CA LEU A 242 -7.92 16.81 -17.23
C LEU A 242 -8.44 17.99 -16.39
N TYR A 243 -8.90 17.69 -15.18
CA TYR A 243 -9.45 18.71 -14.28
C TYR A 243 -8.42 19.78 -13.92
N GLY A 244 -8.81 21.04 -14.09
CA GLY A 244 -7.99 22.21 -13.74
C GLY A 244 -7.03 22.66 -14.82
N ALA A 245 -6.77 21.87 -15.86
CA ALA A 245 -5.95 22.31 -17.00
C ALA A 245 -6.68 23.33 -17.87
N THR A 246 -5.92 24.26 -18.43
CA THR A 246 -6.40 25.35 -19.28
C THR A 246 -5.72 25.32 -20.65
N TRP A 247 -6.25 26.10 -21.60
CA TRP A 247 -5.61 26.28 -22.91
C TRP A 247 -4.16 26.77 -22.79
N GLN A 248 -3.92 27.73 -21.90
CA GLN A 248 -2.57 28.24 -21.64
C GLN A 248 -1.64 27.16 -21.08
N ASP A 249 -2.12 26.30 -20.17
CA ASP A 249 -1.31 25.19 -19.65
C ASP A 249 -0.85 24.24 -20.77
N ALA A 250 -1.70 24.02 -21.78
CA ALA A 250 -1.38 23.20 -22.94
C ALA A 250 -0.38 23.88 -23.89
N GLU A 251 -0.52 25.20 -24.11
CA GLU A 251 0.41 25.98 -24.93
C GLU A 251 1.81 26.05 -24.31
N GLU A 252 1.88 26.19 -22.98
CA GLU A 252 3.13 26.25 -22.22
C GLU A 252 3.71 24.86 -21.89
N GLY A 253 2.94 23.79 -22.12
CA GLY A 253 3.32 22.43 -21.76
C GLY A 253 3.57 22.25 -20.26
N VAL A 254 2.71 22.83 -19.42
CA VAL A 254 2.80 22.74 -17.95
C VAL A 254 2.78 21.27 -17.52
N LYS A 255 3.54 20.91 -16.47
CA LYS A 255 3.57 19.51 -16.00
C LYS A 255 2.21 19.14 -15.41
N LYS A 256 1.71 17.93 -15.67
CA LYS A 256 0.40 17.50 -15.12
C LYS A 256 0.39 17.52 -13.60
N VAL A 257 1.51 17.19 -12.96
CA VAL A 257 1.66 17.27 -11.49
C VAL A 257 1.56 18.70 -10.95
N GLU A 258 1.98 19.72 -11.71
CA GLU A 258 1.86 21.13 -11.31
C GLU A 258 0.41 21.59 -11.37
N VAL A 259 -0.35 21.17 -12.40
CA VAL A 259 -1.80 21.41 -12.46
C VAL A 259 -2.52 20.75 -11.28
N ALA A 260 -2.19 19.49 -10.98
CA ALA A 260 -2.74 18.78 -9.83
C ALA A 260 -2.47 19.50 -8.50
N LYS A 261 -1.22 19.93 -8.28
CA LYS A 261 -0.81 20.67 -7.09
C LYS A 261 -1.60 21.99 -6.97
N ARG A 262 -1.63 22.78 -8.04
CA ARG A 262 -2.39 24.05 -8.11
C ARG A 262 -3.85 23.86 -7.71
N GLU A 263 -4.49 22.82 -8.24
CA GLU A 263 -5.89 22.54 -7.95
C GLU A 263 -6.13 22.15 -6.49
N ILE A 264 -5.30 21.26 -5.93
CA ILE A 264 -5.42 20.82 -4.52
C ILE A 264 -5.20 22.00 -3.57
N GLU A 265 -4.15 22.79 -3.79
CA GLU A 265 -3.84 23.97 -2.96
C GLU A 265 -4.97 25.00 -3.01
N ARG A 266 -5.54 25.24 -4.20
CA ARG A 266 -6.67 26.16 -4.40
C ARG A 266 -7.92 25.77 -3.59
N MET A 267 -8.11 24.49 -3.26
CA MET A 267 -9.24 24.06 -2.43
C MET A 267 -9.17 24.59 -1.00
N GLY A 268 -7.96 24.89 -0.48
CA GLY A 268 -7.78 25.43 0.87
C GLY A 268 -8.20 24.47 2.00
N LEU A 269 -8.13 23.16 1.78
CA LEU A 269 -8.57 22.12 2.73
C LEU A 269 -7.46 21.61 3.66
N GLY A 270 -6.27 22.22 3.63
CA GLY A 270 -5.14 21.83 4.46
C GLY A 270 -4.44 20.54 4.02
N THR A 271 -4.67 20.08 2.79
CA THR A 271 -3.96 18.94 2.21
C THR A 271 -2.56 19.34 1.77
N GLN A 272 -1.53 18.69 2.32
CA GLN A 272 -0.16 18.78 1.86
C GLN A 272 0.01 17.91 0.62
N VAL A 273 0.53 18.50 -0.46
CA VAL A 273 0.75 17.84 -1.74
C VAL A 273 2.22 17.85 -2.13
N MET A 274 2.74 16.68 -2.46
CA MET A 274 4.09 16.48 -3.00
C MET A 274 3.98 15.96 -4.45
N THR A 275 4.92 16.36 -5.31
CA THR A 275 4.85 16.08 -6.75
C THR A 275 6.18 15.52 -7.25
N PHE A 276 6.08 14.49 -8.08
CA PHE A 276 7.20 13.88 -8.79
C PHE A 276 6.86 13.86 -10.28
N ASP A 277 7.62 14.60 -11.08
CA ASP A 277 7.48 14.71 -12.53
C ASP A 277 8.32 13.67 -13.27
N SER A 278 8.51 12.50 -12.65
CA SER A 278 9.30 11.42 -13.20
C SER A 278 8.54 10.10 -13.16
N TRP A 279 9.03 9.13 -13.94
CA TRP A 279 8.45 7.80 -13.95
C TRP A 279 8.63 7.13 -12.58
N ILE A 280 7.61 6.40 -12.13
CA ILE A 280 7.55 5.86 -10.77
C ILE A 280 8.68 4.88 -10.42
N GLY A 281 9.35 4.28 -11.41
CA GLY A 281 10.49 3.41 -11.16
C GLY A 281 11.82 4.13 -11.02
N SER A 282 11.87 5.44 -11.28
CA SER A 282 13.03 6.28 -11.05
C SER A 282 13.46 6.24 -9.58
N ALA A 283 14.77 6.37 -9.34
CA ALA A 283 15.34 6.23 -8.00
C ALA A 283 14.79 7.29 -7.03
N GLU A 284 14.54 8.52 -7.50
CA GLU A 284 13.98 9.59 -6.66
C GLU A 284 12.56 9.31 -6.14
N CYS A 285 11.79 8.45 -6.82
CA CYS A 285 10.42 8.12 -6.43
C CYS A 285 10.35 7.06 -5.31
N ARG A 286 11.43 6.33 -5.04
CA ARG A 286 11.41 5.13 -4.20
C ARG A 286 10.99 5.41 -2.76
N ASP A 287 11.61 6.39 -2.12
CA ASP A 287 11.29 6.75 -0.73
C ASP A 287 9.86 7.30 -0.62
N ALA A 288 9.44 8.11 -1.59
CA ALA A 288 8.08 8.61 -1.66
C ALA A 288 7.06 7.47 -1.79
N LEU A 289 7.26 6.53 -2.72
CA LEU A 289 6.39 5.35 -2.87
C LEU A 289 6.33 4.50 -1.60
N LYS A 290 7.48 4.24 -0.97
CA LYS A 290 7.58 3.47 0.28
C LYS A 290 6.89 4.14 1.47
N SER A 291 6.82 5.47 1.47
CA SER A 291 6.19 6.26 2.52
C SER A 291 4.66 6.25 2.49
N MET A 292 4.07 5.86 1.35
CA MET A 292 2.61 5.82 1.14
C MET A 292 1.93 4.66 1.86
N ASP A 293 0.66 4.84 2.19
CA ASP A 293 -0.18 3.87 2.89
C ASP A 293 -1.13 3.15 1.94
N LEU A 294 -1.45 3.84 0.84
CA LEU A 294 -2.31 3.42 -0.24
C LEU A 294 -1.84 4.13 -1.50
N ILE A 295 -1.88 3.44 -2.63
CA ILE A 295 -1.63 4.05 -3.94
C ILE A 295 -2.80 3.81 -4.87
N PHE A 296 -3.23 4.85 -5.57
CA PHE A 296 -4.09 4.73 -6.72
C PHE A 296 -3.24 4.64 -8.00
N GLY A 297 -3.40 3.54 -8.73
CA GLY A 297 -2.76 3.32 -10.01
C GLY A 297 -3.64 3.84 -11.14
N CYS A 298 -3.36 5.03 -11.64
CA CYS A 298 -4.05 5.69 -12.74
C CYS A 298 -3.18 5.83 -14.01
N THR A 299 -2.07 5.09 -14.08
CA THR A 299 -1.19 5.04 -15.26
C THR A 299 -1.83 4.23 -16.39
N ASP A 300 -1.42 4.48 -17.63
CA ASP A 300 -1.82 3.72 -18.81
C ASP A 300 -0.79 2.67 -19.24
N ASP A 301 0.45 2.75 -18.75
CA ASP A 301 1.52 1.81 -19.10
C ASP A 301 1.45 0.47 -18.35
N HIS A 302 1.96 -0.59 -18.98
CA HIS A 302 1.99 -1.93 -18.40
C HIS A 302 3.10 -2.07 -17.35
N ASP A 303 4.24 -1.44 -17.56
CA ASP A 303 5.39 -1.53 -16.67
C ASP A 303 5.18 -0.81 -15.34
N GLY A 304 4.58 0.39 -15.38
CA GLY A 304 4.16 1.12 -14.18
C GLY A 304 3.17 0.30 -13.35
N ARG A 305 2.18 -0.33 -14.00
CA ARG A 305 1.28 -1.28 -13.32
C ARG A 305 2.03 -2.48 -12.74
N LEU A 306 3.04 -3.01 -13.43
CA LEU A 306 3.84 -4.13 -12.94
C LEU A 306 4.67 -3.74 -11.70
N LEU A 307 5.21 -2.52 -11.67
CA LEU A 307 5.91 -1.95 -10.53
C LEU A 307 4.97 -1.83 -9.32
N LEU A 308 3.83 -1.16 -9.50
CA LEU A 308 2.82 -1.00 -8.44
C LEU A 308 2.32 -2.35 -7.95
N ASN A 309 2.12 -3.29 -8.86
CA ASN A 309 1.73 -4.65 -8.51
C ASN A 309 2.75 -5.30 -7.57
N ARG A 310 4.06 -5.18 -7.82
CA ARG A 310 5.08 -5.73 -6.92
C ARG A 310 5.15 -4.96 -5.60
N LEU A 311 5.07 -3.62 -5.65
CA LEU A 311 5.08 -2.77 -4.47
C LEU A 311 4.02 -3.21 -3.45
N ALA A 312 2.81 -3.52 -3.93
CA ALA A 312 1.70 -3.93 -3.07
C ALA A 312 1.97 -5.18 -2.24
N TYR A 313 2.70 -6.15 -2.79
CA TYR A 313 3.02 -7.38 -2.08
C TYR A 313 4.31 -7.25 -1.26
N TYR A 314 5.37 -6.64 -1.81
CA TYR A 314 6.65 -6.48 -1.11
C TYR A 314 6.52 -5.58 0.12
N TYR A 315 5.85 -4.44 -0.03
CA TYR A 315 5.77 -3.41 1.01
C TYR A 315 4.44 -3.40 1.77
N LEU A 316 3.52 -4.31 1.45
CA LEU A 316 2.16 -4.33 2.01
C LEU A 316 1.44 -2.98 1.86
N ILE A 317 1.66 -2.28 0.75
CA ILE A 317 1.01 -1.00 0.42
C ILE A 317 -0.11 -1.31 -0.58
N PRO A 318 -1.39 -1.35 -0.17
CA PRO A 318 -2.46 -1.67 -1.12
C PRO A 318 -2.45 -0.72 -2.31
N VAL A 319 -2.74 -1.26 -3.49
CA VAL A 319 -2.90 -0.49 -4.73
C VAL A 319 -4.32 -0.64 -5.24
N ILE A 320 -5.01 0.47 -5.48
CA ILE A 320 -6.28 0.50 -6.22
C ILE A 320 -5.95 0.91 -7.66
N ASP A 321 -5.80 -0.06 -8.54
CA ASP A 321 -5.56 0.14 -9.97
C ASP A 321 -6.85 0.46 -10.71
N VAL A 322 -6.77 1.42 -11.63
CA VAL A 322 -7.88 1.94 -12.40
C VAL A 322 -7.62 1.74 -13.88
N GLY A 323 -8.65 1.29 -14.61
CA GLY A 323 -8.62 1.18 -16.07
C GLY A 323 -9.92 1.67 -16.69
N LEU A 324 -9.81 2.31 -17.85
CA LEU A 324 -10.95 2.65 -18.70
C LEU A 324 -10.64 2.21 -20.12
N SER A 325 -11.58 1.50 -20.74
CA SER A 325 -11.53 1.13 -22.15
C SER A 325 -12.75 1.71 -22.85
N LEU A 326 -12.52 2.56 -23.85
CA LEU A 326 -13.56 3.11 -24.72
C LEU A 326 -13.35 2.58 -26.14
N ARG A 327 -14.42 2.05 -26.74
CA ARG A 327 -14.44 1.58 -28.13
C ARG A 327 -15.68 2.13 -28.81
N VAL A 328 -15.56 2.39 -30.11
CA VAL A 328 -16.71 2.73 -30.95
C VAL A 328 -17.06 1.49 -31.75
N ALA A 329 -18.29 1.02 -31.60
CA ALA A 329 -18.88 -0.06 -32.37
C ALA A 329 -19.96 0.49 -33.30
N GLU A 330 -20.18 -0.14 -34.45
CA GLU A 330 -21.34 0.18 -35.29
C GLU A 330 -22.48 -0.78 -35.00
N ARG A 331 -23.65 -0.23 -34.67
CA ARG A 331 -24.87 -1.01 -34.46
C ARG A 331 -26.04 -0.36 -35.20
N HIS A 332 -26.61 -1.10 -36.15
CA HIS A 332 -27.73 -0.61 -36.98
C HIS A 332 -27.46 0.74 -37.67
N GLY A 333 -26.22 0.97 -38.13
CA GLY A 333 -25.82 2.22 -38.78
C GLY A 333 -25.59 3.40 -37.85
N ILE A 334 -25.56 3.17 -36.53
CA ILE A 334 -25.24 4.18 -35.50
C ILE A 334 -23.89 3.82 -34.88
N SER A 335 -22.98 4.81 -34.79
CA SER A 335 -21.75 4.69 -34.01
C SER A 335 -22.09 4.73 -32.51
N CYS A 336 -22.02 3.56 -31.87
CA CYS A 336 -22.31 3.38 -30.45
C CYS A 336 -21.01 3.30 -29.64
N LEU A 337 -21.01 3.94 -28.47
CA LEU A 337 -19.90 3.85 -27.52
C LEU A 337 -20.05 2.58 -26.67
N GLU A 338 -19.01 1.76 -26.67
CA GLU A 338 -18.80 0.70 -25.70
C GLU A 338 -17.76 1.17 -24.68
N ALA A 339 -18.20 1.38 -23.45
CA ALA A 339 -17.38 1.87 -22.36
C ALA A 339 -17.33 0.87 -21.20
N ASP A 340 -16.11 0.54 -20.79
CA ASP A 340 -15.81 -0.39 -19.71
C ASP A 340 -14.87 0.27 -18.69
N GLY A 341 -15.33 0.41 -17.45
CA GLY A 341 -14.52 0.86 -16.32
C GLY A 341 -14.05 -0.31 -15.48
N ARG A 342 -12.83 -0.23 -14.93
CA ARG A 342 -12.27 -1.24 -14.01
C ARG A 342 -11.64 -0.59 -12.80
N VAL A 343 -11.93 -1.17 -11.64
CA VAL A 343 -11.21 -0.94 -10.38
C VAL A 343 -10.72 -2.28 -9.86
N THR A 344 -9.42 -2.41 -9.63
CA THR A 344 -8.80 -3.65 -9.11
C THR A 344 -7.95 -3.33 -7.89
N VAL A 345 -8.23 -4.01 -6.78
CA VAL A 345 -7.43 -3.88 -5.55
C VAL A 345 -6.35 -4.95 -5.52
N VAL A 346 -5.11 -4.51 -5.45
CA VAL A 346 -3.91 -5.35 -5.37
C VAL A 346 -3.35 -5.27 -3.96
N GLU A 347 -3.38 -6.41 -3.27
CA GLU A 347 -2.84 -6.62 -1.92
C GLU A 347 -2.76 -8.14 -1.66
N PRO A 348 -2.04 -8.59 -0.61
CA PRO A 348 -2.10 -9.98 -0.16
C PRO A 348 -3.54 -10.46 0.07
N GLY A 349 -3.83 -11.69 -0.34
CA GLY A 349 -5.20 -12.23 -0.36
C GLY A 349 -5.89 -12.10 -1.72
N ASN A 350 -5.60 -11.04 -2.50
CA ASN A 350 -6.19 -10.83 -3.82
C ASN A 350 -5.31 -11.38 -4.95
N SER A 351 -5.94 -11.72 -6.09
CA SER A 351 -5.23 -12.05 -7.33
C SER A 351 -4.66 -10.78 -7.96
N CYS A 352 -3.37 -10.82 -8.30
CA CYS A 352 -2.62 -9.67 -8.83
C CYS A 352 -3.00 -9.31 -10.28
N LEU A 353 -2.50 -8.17 -10.78
CA LEU A 353 -2.77 -7.70 -12.13
C LEU A 353 -2.29 -8.68 -13.21
N VAL A 354 -1.20 -9.41 -12.95
CA VAL A 354 -0.68 -10.44 -13.88
C VAL A 354 -1.62 -11.64 -13.94
N CYS A 355 -2.04 -12.19 -12.79
CA CYS A 355 -3.01 -13.30 -12.75
C CYS A 355 -4.36 -12.95 -13.38
N ARG A 356 -4.73 -11.66 -13.34
CA ARG A 356 -5.94 -11.13 -13.98
C ARG A 356 -5.78 -10.84 -15.47
N ARG A 357 -4.57 -11.03 -16.02
CA ARG A 357 -4.22 -10.70 -17.42
C ARG A 357 -4.49 -9.23 -17.76
N ILE A 358 -4.40 -8.37 -16.75
CA ILE A 358 -4.49 -6.91 -16.88
C ILE A 358 -3.17 -6.35 -17.39
N VAL A 359 -2.06 -6.91 -16.90
CA VAL A 359 -0.72 -6.54 -17.33
C VAL A 359 -0.15 -7.63 -18.23
N ASN A 360 0.40 -7.22 -19.38
CA ASN A 360 1.22 -8.08 -20.23
C ASN A 360 2.69 -7.84 -19.91
N ALA A 361 3.40 -8.88 -19.44
CA ALA A 361 4.80 -8.77 -19.03
C ALA A 361 5.76 -8.54 -20.21
N GLY A 362 5.42 -9.01 -21.41
CA GLY A 362 6.20 -8.75 -22.62
C GLY A 362 6.15 -7.27 -23.01
N VAL A 363 4.94 -6.70 -23.06
CA VAL A 363 4.73 -5.26 -23.33
C VAL A 363 5.40 -4.41 -22.25
N ALA A 364 5.29 -4.79 -20.97
CA ALA A 364 5.99 -4.09 -19.89
C ALA A 364 7.52 -4.10 -20.08
N ALA A 365 8.10 -5.21 -20.55
CA ALA A 365 9.53 -5.29 -20.82
C ALA A 365 9.95 -4.42 -22.02
N GLU A 366 9.13 -4.35 -23.06
CA GLU A 366 9.34 -3.45 -24.20
C GLU A 366 9.26 -1.98 -23.79
N GLU A 367 8.27 -1.61 -22.98
CA GLU A 367 8.13 -0.25 -22.42
C GLU A 367 9.33 0.11 -21.53
N ALA A 368 9.81 -0.83 -20.71
CA ALA A 368 10.99 -0.64 -19.86
C ALA A 368 12.24 -0.44 -20.72
N LEU A 369 12.41 -1.25 -21.76
CA LEU A 369 13.54 -1.16 -22.69
C LEU A 369 13.53 0.18 -23.42
N ARG A 370 12.37 0.61 -23.94
CA ARG A 370 12.22 1.93 -24.57
C ARG A 370 12.64 3.10 -23.68
N ARG A 371 12.46 2.97 -22.36
CA ARG A 371 12.88 4.01 -21.38
C ARG A 371 14.36 3.94 -21.02
N THR A 372 14.93 2.74 -20.94
CA THR A 372 16.28 2.51 -20.40
C THR A 372 17.36 2.44 -21.49
N ASP A 373 17.02 1.88 -22.65
CA ASP A 373 17.89 1.75 -23.81
C ASP A 373 17.07 1.92 -25.12
N PRO A 374 16.82 3.18 -25.53
CA PRO A 374 16.04 3.47 -26.73
C PRO A 374 16.67 2.94 -28.04
N GLU A 375 18.00 2.86 -28.11
CA GLU A 375 18.72 2.37 -29.29
C GLU A 375 18.51 0.86 -29.47
N GLU A 376 18.63 0.09 -28.38
CA GLU A 376 18.30 -1.33 -28.36
C GLU A 376 16.82 -1.57 -28.69
N PHE A 377 15.92 -0.74 -28.16
CA PHE A 377 14.49 -0.82 -28.46
C PHE A 377 14.22 -0.65 -29.97
N GLU A 378 14.76 0.39 -30.60
CA GLU A 378 14.58 0.62 -32.03
C GLU A 378 15.23 -0.49 -32.87
N ARG A 379 16.39 -1.02 -32.46
CA ARG A 379 17.01 -2.18 -33.15
C ARG A 379 16.11 -3.41 -33.12
N ARG A 380 15.54 -3.75 -31.95
CA ARG A 380 14.60 -4.87 -31.82
C ARG A 380 13.30 -4.66 -32.58
N LYS A 381 12.78 -3.42 -32.60
CA LYS A 381 11.60 -3.03 -33.39
C LYS A 381 11.86 -3.11 -34.89
N ALA A 382 13.09 -2.84 -35.35
CA ALA A 382 13.46 -2.98 -36.75
C ALA A 382 13.62 -4.45 -37.17
N GLU A 383 14.11 -5.31 -36.28
CA GLU A 383 14.24 -6.76 -36.52
C GLU A 383 12.90 -7.49 -36.47
N ALA A 384 11.99 -7.08 -35.58
CA ALA A 384 10.64 -7.59 -35.49
C ALA A 384 9.69 -6.69 -36.30
N TYR A 385 9.32 -7.10 -37.53
CA TYR A 385 8.28 -6.42 -38.34
C TYR A 385 6.94 -6.36 -37.59
N VAL A 386 6.78 -5.39 -36.69
CA VAL A 386 5.59 -5.17 -35.87
C VAL A 386 4.94 -3.87 -36.30
N ARG A 387 3.82 -4.02 -37.00
CA ARG A 387 2.89 -2.95 -37.38
C ARG A 387 2.18 -2.41 -36.13
N GLY A 388 2.09 -1.07 -36.06
CA GLY A 388 0.95 -0.38 -35.47
C GLY A 388 1.29 0.60 -34.37
N GLU A 389 1.63 1.83 -34.74
CA GLU A 389 1.38 3.00 -33.89
C GLU A 389 -0.12 3.29 -33.94
N GLY A 390 -0.79 3.19 -32.79
CA GLY A 390 -2.22 3.31 -32.66
C GLY A 390 -2.67 4.76 -32.47
N ASN A 391 -3.78 5.13 -33.12
CA ASN A 391 -4.54 6.35 -32.85
C ASN A 391 -4.70 6.60 -31.33
N PRO A 392 -4.77 7.87 -30.89
CA PRO A 392 -5.03 8.18 -29.48
C PRO A 392 -6.30 7.49 -29.01
N SER A 393 -6.21 6.81 -27.86
CA SER A 393 -7.36 6.14 -27.26
C SER A 393 -8.45 7.17 -26.93
N PRO A 394 -9.71 6.95 -27.33
CA PRO A 394 -10.80 7.85 -26.97
C PRO A 394 -10.89 8.02 -25.46
N ALA A 395 -11.17 9.23 -25.00
CA ALA A 395 -11.35 9.52 -23.59
C ALA A 395 -12.40 10.61 -23.39
N VAL A 396 -13.31 10.38 -22.44
CA VAL A 396 -14.46 11.26 -22.17
C VAL A 396 -14.59 11.43 -20.65
N ILE A 397 -14.65 12.68 -20.21
CA ILE A 397 -14.56 13.07 -18.79
C ILE A 397 -15.57 12.37 -17.89
N SER A 398 -16.82 12.19 -18.33
CA SER A 398 -17.86 11.55 -17.53
C SER A 398 -17.49 10.11 -17.15
N PHE A 399 -16.85 9.36 -18.05
CA PHE A 399 -16.44 7.98 -17.77
C PHE A 399 -15.18 7.95 -16.92
N THR A 400 -14.18 8.78 -17.21
CA THR A 400 -12.96 8.81 -16.39
C THR A 400 -13.27 9.23 -14.95
N THR A 401 -14.14 10.22 -14.76
CA THR A 401 -14.64 10.63 -13.44
C THR A 401 -15.43 9.53 -12.76
N SER A 402 -16.35 8.86 -13.48
CA SER A 402 -17.13 7.77 -12.88
C SER A 402 -16.25 6.63 -12.39
N VAL A 403 -15.23 6.21 -13.15
CA VAL A 403 -14.32 5.14 -12.71
C VAL A 403 -13.41 5.62 -11.56
N ALA A 404 -12.97 6.88 -11.57
CA ALA A 404 -12.23 7.45 -10.43
C ALA A 404 -13.08 7.44 -9.15
N THR A 405 -14.36 7.81 -9.23
CA THR A 405 -15.30 7.71 -8.11
C THR A 405 -15.50 6.27 -7.67
N MET A 406 -15.59 5.29 -8.59
CA MET A 406 -15.64 3.87 -8.21
C MET A 406 -14.42 3.42 -7.40
N ALA A 407 -13.23 3.94 -7.71
CA ALA A 407 -12.00 3.64 -6.96
C ALA A 407 -12.01 4.29 -5.57
N VAL A 408 -12.48 5.53 -5.48
CA VAL A 408 -12.66 6.24 -4.21
C VAL A 408 -13.72 5.55 -3.33
N GLU A 409 -14.82 5.08 -3.90
CA GLU A 409 -15.83 4.26 -3.20
C GLU A 409 -15.23 2.97 -2.62
N GLU A 410 -14.23 2.36 -3.30
CA GLU A 410 -13.54 1.19 -2.77
C GLU A 410 -12.68 1.53 -1.56
N LEU A 411 -12.01 2.68 -1.56
CA LEU A 411 -11.33 3.22 -0.37
C LEU A 411 -12.32 3.42 0.79
N ILE A 412 -13.46 4.08 0.53
CA ILE A 412 -14.50 4.29 1.55
C ILE A 412 -14.97 2.94 2.09
N GLN A 413 -15.24 1.95 1.22
CA GLN A 413 -15.66 0.63 1.67
C GLN A 413 -14.63 -0.02 2.58
N ARG A 414 -13.35 0.02 2.22
CA ARG A 414 -12.33 -0.69 2.98
C ARG A 414 -12.07 -0.04 4.34
N VAL A 415 -12.24 1.28 4.45
CA VAL A 415 -12.05 2.00 5.73
C VAL A 415 -13.34 2.00 6.58
N ASN A 416 -14.51 2.22 5.97
CA ASN A 416 -15.78 2.42 6.69
C ASN A 416 -16.71 1.21 6.71
N ARG A 417 -16.60 0.31 5.73
CA ARG A 417 -17.45 -0.88 5.59
C ARG A 417 -18.92 -0.56 5.30
N PHE A 418 -19.21 0.51 4.56
CA PHE A 418 -20.59 0.94 4.26
C PHE A 418 -21.41 -0.09 3.47
N ARG A 419 -20.76 -1.00 2.73
CA ARG A 419 -21.37 -2.16 2.05
C ARG A 419 -21.38 -3.42 2.90
N GLY A 420 -21.12 -3.31 4.21
CA GLY A 420 -20.99 -4.44 5.14
C GLY A 420 -19.55 -4.92 5.33
N ALA A 421 -19.34 -5.82 6.29
CA ALA A 421 -18.01 -6.32 6.67
C ALA A 421 -17.31 -7.14 5.58
N GLU A 422 -18.07 -7.75 4.67
CA GLU A 422 -17.57 -8.54 3.53
C GLU A 422 -17.89 -7.84 2.19
N GLY A 423 -18.16 -6.54 2.22
CA GLY A 423 -18.56 -5.76 1.04
C GLY A 423 -17.39 -5.24 0.20
N ASP A 424 -16.15 -5.59 0.53
CA ASP A 424 -14.97 -5.23 -0.25
C ASP A 424 -14.88 -6.04 -1.55
N VAL A 425 -14.41 -5.41 -2.62
CA VAL A 425 -14.41 -6.04 -3.95
C VAL A 425 -13.00 -5.95 -4.55
N ALA A 426 -12.37 -7.10 -4.70
CA ALA A 426 -11.01 -7.17 -5.24
C ALA A 426 -10.92 -6.73 -6.72
N ASN A 427 -12.00 -6.88 -7.49
CA ASN A 427 -12.04 -6.49 -8.90
C ASN A 427 -13.47 -6.19 -9.33
N ARG A 428 -13.75 -4.93 -9.66
CA ARG A 428 -15.05 -4.44 -10.13
C ARG A 428 -14.91 -3.94 -11.56
N VAL A 429 -15.75 -4.44 -12.45
CA VAL A 429 -15.82 -4.02 -13.86
C VAL A 429 -17.21 -3.48 -14.15
N ARG A 430 -17.30 -2.21 -14.51
CA ARG A 430 -18.55 -1.55 -14.92
C ARG A 430 -18.67 -1.55 -16.43
N LYS A 431 -19.76 -2.12 -16.94
CA LYS A 431 -20.18 -2.03 -18.33
C LYS A 431 -21.17 -0.87 -18.46
N PHE A 432 -20.70 0.33 -18.77
CA PHE A 432 -21.55 1.53 -18.76
C PHE A 432 -22.74 1.42 -19.73
N HIS A 433 -22.50 0.81 -20.88
CA HIS A 433 -23.51 0.60 -21.91
C HIS A 433 -24.57 -0.44 -21.53
N LEU A 434 -24.29 -1.29 -20.53
CA LEU A 434 -25.24 -2.28 -19.99
C LEU A 434 -25.85 -1.84 -18.66
N LEU A 435 -25.32 -0.79 -18.02
CA LEU A 435 -25.65 -0.37 -16.66
C LEU A 435 -25.43 -1.49 -15.62
N GLU A 436 -24.40 -2.31 -15.83
CA GLU A 436 -24.09 -3.48 -15.01
C GLU A 436 -22.67 -3.44 -14.43
N ASP A 437 -22.54 -3.93 -13.19
CA ASP A 437 -21.27 -4.14 -12.52
C ASP A 437 -20.99 -5.65 -12.36
N PHE A 438 -19.77 -6.05 -12.72
CA PHE A 438 -19.28 -7.42 -12.64
C PHE A 438 -18.13 -7.52 -11.66
N HIS A 439 -17.98 -8.68 -11.03
CA HIS A 439 -16.91 -8.95 -10.06
C HIS A 439 -16.04 -10.13 -10.50
N PRO A 440 -15.27 -10.02 -11.61
CA PRO A 440 -14.58 -11.18 -12.15
C PRO A 440 -13.47 -11.66 -11.21
N GLY A 441 -13.56 -12.93 -10.81
CA GLY A 441 -12.48 -13.65 -10.14
C GLY A 441 -11.31 -13.93 -11.08
N ALA A 442 -10.18 -14.34 -10.51
CA ALA A 442 -9.05 -14.85 -11.28
C ALA A 442 -8.34 -15.93 -10.48
N LYS A 443 -7.99 -17.04 -11.14
CA LYS A 443 -7.24 -18.11 -10.51
C LYS A 443 -5.83 -17.63 -10.18
N LYS A 444 -5.37 -17.93 -8.97
CA LYS A 444 -3.96 -17.85 -8.61
C LYS A 444 -3.28 -19.12 -9.15
N GLU A 445 -2.95 -19.12 -10.43
CA GLU A 445 -1.90 -20.03 -10.95
C GLU A 445 -0.61 -19.81 -10.13
N PRO A 446 0.39 -20.72 -10.09
CA PRO A 446 1.58 -20.61 -9.22
C PRO A 446 2.38 -19.32 -9.49
N CYS A 447 1.88 -18.23 -8.93
CA CYS A 447 2.26 -16.88 -9.25
C CYS A 447 3.33 -16.48 -8.27
N ARG A 448 4.49 -16.12 -8.80
CA ARG A 448 5.66 -15.71 -8.02
C ARG A 448 5.46 -14.38 -7.26
N ILE A 449 4.31 -13.72 -7.44
CA ILE A 449 3.95 -12.49 -6.75
C ILE A 449 2.83 -12.78 -5.74
N CYS A 450 1.56 -12.90 -6.18
CA CYS A 450 0.43 -13.01 -5.24
C CYS A 450 0.14 -14.41 -4.68
N GLY A 451 0.79 -15.44 -5.23
CA GLY A 451 0.70 -16.81 -4.75
C GLY A 451 1.97 -17.28 -4.05
N SER A 452 2.91 -16.36 -3.78
CA SER A 452 4.23 -16.69 -3.27
C SER A 452 4.51 -15.95 -1.97
N ASP A 453 4.59 -16.70 -0.88
CA ASP A 453 4.91 -16.17 0.45
C ASP A 453 6.28 -15.49 0.50
N ARG A 454 7.17 -15.76 -0.47
CA ARG A 454 8.46 -15.04 -0.59
C ARG A 454 8.29 -13.54 -0.80
N ALA A 455 7.31 -13.11 -1.58
CA ALA A 455 7.15 -11.70 -1.94
C ALA A 455 6.40 -10.91 -0.86
N HIS A 456 5.42 -11.54 -0.20
CA HIS A 456 4.55 -10.86 0.76
C HIS A 456 5.37 -10.35 1.96
N GLY A 457 5.31 -9.05 2.22
CA GLY A 457 5.97 -8.42 3.37
C GLY A 457 7.49 -8.57 3.39
N ALA A 458 8.14 -8.78 2.24
CA ALA A 458 9.61 -8.86 2.18
C ALA A 458 10.29 -7.50 2.44
N GLY A 459 9.64 -6.39 2.07
CA GLY A 459 10.18 -5.05 2.20
C GLY A 459 11.32 -4.74 1.22
N ASP A 460 12.36 -4.09 1.74
CA ASP A 460 13.54 -3.66 1.00
C ASP A 460 14.34 -4.87 0.49
N VAL A 461 14.49 -4.95 -0.83
CA VAL A 461 15.31 -5.95 -1.52
C VAL A 461 16.20 -5.29 -2.56
N GLN A 462 17.34 -5.91 -2.86
CA GLN A 462 18.26 -5.47 -3.91
C GLN A 462 18.35 -6.55 -5.01
N PRO A 463 18.14 -6.19 -6.30
CA PRO A 463 17.72 -4.86 -6.77
C PRO A 463 16.27 -4.53 -6.34
N PHE A 464 15.89 -3.24 -6.34
CA PHE A 464 14.59 -2.77 -5.84
C PHE A 464 13.41 -3.57 -6.43
N LEU A 465 12.55 -4.09 -5.56
CA LEU A 465 11.43 -4.99 -5.91
C LEU A 465 11.82 -6.27 -6.66
N GLY A 466 13.10 -6.65 -6.66
CA GLY A 466 13.64 -7.77 -7.44
C GLY A 466 13.51 -7.55 -8.95
N ARG A 467 13.55 -6.29 -9.40
CA ARG A 467 13.58 -5.91 -10.82
C ARG A 467 15.03 -5.59 -11.20
N ALA A 468 15.56 -6.24 -12.24
CA ALA A 468 16.80 -5.75 -12.86
C ALA A 468 16.51 -4.35 -13.44
N GLY A 469 17.41 -3.41 -13.18
CA GLY A 469 17.33 -2.04 -13.69
C GLY A 469 17.54 -2.00 -15.20
#